data_AF-A0A0E0DWF3-F1
#
_entry.id   AF-A0A0E0DWF3-F1
#
_cell.length_a   1.000
_cell.length_b   1.000
_cell.length_c   1.000
_cell.angle_alpha   90.00
_cell.angle_beta   90.00
_cell.angle_gamma   90.00
#
_symmetry.space_group_name_H-M   'P 1'
#
loop_
_entity.id
_entity.type
_entity.pdbx_description
1 polymer ?
#
loop_
_entity_poly.entity_id
_entity_poly.type
_entity_poly.pdbx_seq_one_letter_code
_entity_poly.pdbx_strand_id
1 'polypeptide(L)'
;MSSPRSISLVSIPAIRLAAEFVVAITPKVDYDGWVCNKLEDLRRVRRFDDLLTDLQKRILPMLGNNPDDKAALRNLRTCGYAMWSVRQHAHPSLHNLVGFSTPTR
;
A
#
# COMPACT_ATOMS: atom_id res chain seq x y z
N MET A 1 4.11 -26.24 -23.66
CA MET A 1 3.92 -25.49 -22.40
C MET A 1 3.13 -24.25 -22.74
N SER A 2 1.91 -24.11 -22.19
CA SER A 2 1.09 -22.90 -22.35
C SER A 2 1.80 -21.74 -21.65
N SER A 3 1.87 -20.57 -22.29
CA SER A 3 2.43 -19.37 -21.66
C SER A 3 1.68 -19.05 -20.36
N PRO A 4 2.38 -18.57 -19.32
CA PRO A 4 1.73 -18.21 -18.06
C PRO A 4 0.69 -17.11 -18.30
N ARG A 5 -0.47 -17.26 -17.67
CA ARG A 5 -1.53 -16.24 -17.72
C ARG A 5 -1.03 -14.99 -17.01
N SER A 6 -1.22 -13.82 -17.63
CA SER A 6 -0.71 -12.56 -17.12
C SER A 6 -1.83 -11.54 -16.92
N ILE A 7 -1.68 -10.72 -15.87
CA ILE A 7 -2.51 -9.55 -15.59
C ILE A 7 -1.61 -8.33 -15.74
N SER A 8 -1.94 -7.46 -16.70
CA SER A 8 -1.24 -6.18 -16.89
C SER A 8 -2.15 -5.04 -16.47
N LEU A 9 -1.74 -4.30 -15.43
CA LEU A 9 -2.39 -3.06 -15.02
C LEU A 9 -1.64 -1.87 -15.63
N VAL A 10 -2.28 -1.19 -16.59
CA VAL A 10 -1.68 -0.15 -17.44
C VAL A 10 -1.56 1.20 -16.72
N SER A 11 -2.50 1.54 -15.83
CA SER A 11 -2.46 2.77 -15.04
C SER A 11 -3.00 2.54 -13.63
N ILE A 12 -2.68 3.44 -12.70
CA ILE A 12 -3.08 3.33 -11.28
C ILE A 12 -4.11 4.42 -10.88
N PRO A 13 -5.29 4.48 -11.54
CA PRO A 13 -6.54 4.74 -10.81
C PRO A 13 -6.72 3.72 -9.66
N ALA A 14 -6.04 2.58 -9.77
CA ALA A 14 -5.99 1.49 -8.81
C ALA A 14 -5.40 1.84 -7.43
N ILE A 15 -4.95 3.07 -7.12
CA ILE A 15 -4.70 3.46 -5.72
C ILE A 15 -6.04 3.55 -4.95
N ARG A 16 -7.06 4.16 -5.55
CA ARG A 16 -8.40 4.26 -4.92
C ARG A 16 -9.05 2.90 -4.73
N LEU A 17 -8.75 1.96 -5.62
CA LEU A 17 -9.30 0.60 -5.62
C LEU A 17 -8.24 -0.45 -5.22
N ALA A 18 -7.12 -0.05 -4.60
CA ALA A 18 -5.98 -0.95 -4.37
C ALA A 18 -6.40 -2.15 -3.53
N ALA A 19 -7.19 -1.91 -2.50
CA ALA A 19 -7.73 -2.96 -1.65
C ALA A 19 -8.57 -3.97 -2.45
N GLU A 20 -9.45 -3.49 -3.33
CA GLU A 20 -10.31 -4.33 -4.19
C GLU A 20 -9.48 -5.16 -5.18
N PHE A 21 -8.49 -4.53 -5.83
CA PHE A 21 -7.59 -5.24 -6.74
C PHE A 21 -6.73 -6.28 -6.01
N VAL A 22 -6.20 -5.98 -4.82
CA VAL A 22 -5.46 -6.98 -4.03
C VAL A 22 -6.36 -8.17 -3.72
N VAL A 23 -7.61 -7.96 -3.31
CA VAL A 23 -8.56 -9.04 -3.04
C VAL A 23 -8.86 -9.87 -4.30
N ALA A 24 -9.05 -9.23 -5.45
CA ALA A 24 -9.40 -9.92 -6.69
C ALA A 24 -8.21 -10.63 -7.38
N ILE A 25 -6.99 -10.11 -7.25
CA ILE A 25 -5.80 -10.58 -7.97
C ILE A 25 -4.98 -11.58 -7.13
N THR A 26 -4.90 -11.39 -5.80
CA THR A 26 -4.05 -12.23 -4.94
C THR A 26 -4.36 -13.73 -5.09
N PRO A 27 -5.64 -14.19 -5.10
CA PRO A 27 -5.93 -15.61 -5.27
C PRO A 27 -5.46 -16.17 -6.62
N LYS A 28 -5.57 -15.37 -7.69
CA LYS A 28 -5.15 -15.77 -9.04
C LYS A 28 -3.63 -15.92 -9.15
N VAL A 29 -2.89 -15.07 -8.43
CA VAL A 29 -1.42 -15.11 -8.44
C VAL A 29 -0.90 -16.19 -7.50
N ASP A 30 -1.39 -16.23 -6.26
CA ASP A 30 -0.86 -17.11 -5.22
C ASP A 30 -1.33 -18.58 -5.38
N TYR A 31 -2.52 -18.83 -5.95
CA TYR A 31 -3.06 -20.18 -6.11
C TYR A 31 -3.11 -20.67 -7.56
N ASP A 32 -3.46 -19.81 -8.51
CA ASP A 32 -3.60 -20.21 -9.92
C ASP A 32 -2.32 -20.01 -10.75
N GLY A 33 -1.23 -19.49 -10.15
CA GLY A 33 0.07 -19.30 -10.78
C GLY A 33 0.11 -18.19 -11.84
N TRP A 34 -0.82 -17.22 -11.79
CA TRP A 34 -0.82 -16.07 -12.71
C TRP A 34 0.30 -15.10 -12.35
N VAL A 35 0.77 -14.33 -13.33
CA VAL A 35 1.77 -13.28 -13.11
C VAL A 35 1.10 -11.91 -13.19
N CYS A 36 1.29 -11.06 -12.18
CA CYS A 36 0.81 -9.68 -12.19
C CYS A 36 1.98 -8.71 -12.04
N ASN A 37 2.10 -7.77 -12.99
CA ASN A 37 3.19 -6.79 -13.05
C ASN A 37 3.14 -5.71 -11.96
N LYS A 38 2.05 -5.62 -11.18
CA LYS A 38 1.81 -4.55 -10.19
C LYS A 38 1.32 -5.05 -8.82
N LEU A 39 1.24 -6.37 -8.58
CA LEU A 39 0.65 -6.90 -7.35
C LEU A 39 1.38 -6.42 -6.09
N GLU A 40 2.71 -6.39 -6.11
CA GLU A 40 3.50 -5.89 -4.97
C GLU A 40 3.28 -4.39 -4.71
N ASP A 41 3.13 -3.59 -5.78
CA ASP A 41 2.80 -2.17 -5.64
C ASP A 41 1.39 -1.98 -5.04
N LEU A 42 0.42 -2.80 -5.47
CA LEU A 42 -0.93 -2.80 -4.90
C LEU A 42 -0.95 -3.21 -3.42
N ARG A 43 -0.20 -4.25 -3.05
CA ARG A 43 -0.04 -4.70 -1.65
C ARG A 43 0.57 -3.58 -0.78
N ARG A 44 1.54 -2.84 -1.30
CA ARG A 44 2.13 -1.67 -0.59
C ARG A 44 1.13 -0.53 -0.40
N VAL A 45 0.36 -0.18 -1.43
CA VAL A 45 -0.68 0.86 -1.32
C VAL A 45 -1.74 0.46 -0.30
N ARG A 46 -2.22 -0.78 -0.36
CA ARG A 46 -3.16 -1.31 0.64
C ARG A 46 -2.58 -1.24 2.05
N ARG A 47 -1.32 -1.64 2.23
CA ARG A 47 -0.65 -1.57 3.53
C ARG A 47 -0.56 -0.13 4.05
N PHE A 48 -0.35 0.85 3.17
CA PHE A 48 -0.34 2.26 3.55
C PHE A 48 -1.73 2.73 4.02
N ASP A 49 -2.78 2.34 3.31
CA ASP A 49 -4.17 2.65 3.68
C ASP A 49 -4.58 2.03 5.03
N ASP A 50 -4.18 0.77 5.28
CA ASP A 50 -4.37 0.10 6.57
C ASP A 50 -3.69 0.89 7.70
N LEU A 51 -2.46 1.39 7.47
CA LEU A 51 -1.71 2.18 8.46
C LEU A 51 -2.38 3.54 8.74
N LEU A 52 -2.90 4.21 7.71
CA LEU A 52 -3.67 5.45 7.87
C LEU A 52 -4.94 5.21 8.69
N THR A 53 -5.64 4.11 8.41
CA THR A 53 -6.83 3.70 9.14
C THR A 53 -6.51 3.43 10.62
N ASP A 54 -5.43 2.71 10.90
CA ASP A 54 -4.96 2.44 12.27
C ASP A 54 -4.60 3.74 13.01
N LEU A 55 -3.93 4.68 12.33
CA LEU A 55 -3.60 5.98 12.88
C LEU A 55 -4.88 6.75 13.25
N GLN A 56 -5.83 6.87 12.33
CA GLN A 56 -7.06 7.66 12.51
C GLN A 56 -8.03 7.05 13.51
N LYS A 57 -8.26 5.74 13.45
CA LYS A 57 -9.33 5.08 14.22
C LYS A 57 -8.87 4.54 15.57
N ARG A 58 -7.57 4.29 15.75
CA ARG A 58 -7.05 3.70 16.99
C ARG A 58 -6.09 4.63 17.72
N ILE A 59 -5.04 5.09 17.06
CA ILE A 59 -3.93 5.78 17.73
C ILE A 59 -4.31 7.21 18.13
N LEU A 60 -4.85 8.01 17.21
CA LEU A 60 -5.22 9.39 17.49
C LEU A 60 -6.31 9.52 18.56
N PRO A 61 -7.38 8.69 18.59
CA PRO A 61 -8.35 8.73 19.68
C PRO A 61 -7.75 8.41 21.05
N MET A 62 -6.82 7.46 21.15
CA MET A 62 -6.13 7.16 22.42
C MET A 62 -5.35 8.38 22.93
N LEU A 63 -4.60 9.04 22.05
CA LEU A 63 -3.83 10.25 22.39
C LEU A 63 -4.73 11.46 22.68
N GLY A 64 -5.87 11.55 22.01
CA GLY A 64 -6.87 12.59 22.27
C GLY A 64 -7.50 12.46 23.67
N ASN A 65 -7.70 11.23 24.13
CA ASN A 65 -8.21 10.96 25.49
C ASN A 65 -7.13 11.11 26.57
N ASN A 66 -5.90 10.66 26.28
CA ASN A 66 -4.76 10.78 27.17
C ASN A 66 -3.47 11.03 26.36
N PRO A 67 -2.98 12.28 26.32
CA PRO A 67 -1.78 12.63 25.55
C PRO A 67 -0.52 11.89 25.99
N ASP A 68 -0.45 11.48 27.26
CA ASP A 68 0.71 10.80 27.85
C ASP A 68 0.58 9.26 27.86
N ASP A 69 -0.41 8.71 27.14
CA ASP A 69 -0.56 7.27 26.99
C ASP A 69 0.67 6.67 26.29
N LYS A 70 1.52 5.99 27.08
CA LYS A 70 2.76 5.38 26.61
C LYS A 70 2.53 4.32 25.53
N ALA A 71 1.42 3.58 25.59
CA ALA A 71 1.10 2.57 24.59
C ALA A 71 0.70 3.25 23.27
N ALA A 72 -0.10 4.31 23.34
CA ALA A 72 -0.49 5.10 22.17
C ALA A 72 0.72 5.77 21.50
N LEU A 73 1.63 6.37 22.28
CA LEU A 73 2.88 6.97 21.76
C LEU A 73 3.80 5.94 21.11
N ARG A 74 3.92 4.74 21.70
CA ARG A 74 4.66 3.62 21.08
C ARG A 74 4.03 3.21 19.75
N ASN A 75 2.70 3.06 19.72
CA ASN A 75 1.97 2.73 18.51
C ASN A 75 2.13 3.81 17.42
N LEU A 76 2.09 5.09 17.79
CA LEU A 76 2.34 6.20 16.88
C LEU A 76 3.73 6.10 16.24
N ARG A 77 4.77 5.86 17.04
CA ARG A 77 6.15 5.68 16.54
C ARG A 77 6.25 4.49 15.58
N THR A 78 5.68 3.35 15.95
CA THR A 78 5.68 2.15 15.10
C THR A 78 4.91 2.39 13.79
N CYS A 79 3.76 3.05 13.86
CA CYS A 79 2.95 3.38 12.69
C CYS A 79 3.71 4.33 11.74
N GLY A 80 4.33 5.38 12.27
CA GLY A 80 5.15 6.30 11.50
C GLY A 80 6.34 5.62 10.81
N TYR A 81 7.04 4.72 11.52
CA TYR A 81 8.13 3.93 10.92
C TYR A 81 7.63 3.01 9.81
N ALA A 82 6.49 2.34 10.00
CA ALA A 82 5.90 1.48 8.99
C ALA A 82 5.50 2.27 7.73
N MET A 83 4.88 3.44 7.89
CA MET A 83 4.56 4.34 6.77
C MET A 83 5.81 4.82 6.03
N TRP A 84 6.87 5.17 6.76
CA TRP A 84 8.15 5.55 6.18
C TRP A 84 8.79 4.40 5.38
N SER A 85 8.80 3.18 5.93
CA SER A 85 9.33 1.99 5.27
C SER A 85 8.55 1.69 3.99
N VAL A 86 7.21 1.75 4.02
CA VAL A 86 6.38 1.58 2.81
C VAL A 86 6.74 2.62 1.74
N ARG A 87 7.02 3.87 2.13
CA ARG A 87 7.45 4.92 1.20
C ARG A 87 8.84 4.68 0.61
N GLN A 88 9.80 4.16 1.37
CA GLN A 88 11.16 3.87 0.86
C GLN A 88 11.18 2.69 -0.12
N HIS A 89 10.31 1.71 0.08
CA HIS A 89 10.20 0.51 -0.76
C HIS A 89 9.09 0.60 -1.80
N ALA A 90 8.37 1.73 -1.86
CA ALA A 90 7.49 2.06 -2.96
C ALA A 90 8.33 2.15 -4.24
N HIS A 91 8.05 1.28 -5.21
CA HIS A 91 8.73 1.27 -6.49
C HIS A 91 8.67 2.68 -7.14
N PRO A 92 9.71 3.16 -7.87
CA PRO A 92 9.68 4.47 -8.54
C PRO A 92 8.46 4.69 -9.43
N SER A 93 7.83 3.59 -9.90
CA SER A 93 6.54 3.61 -10.59
C SER A 93 5.47 4.34 -9.78
N LEU A 94 5.44 4.23 -8.44
CA LEU A 94 4.50 4.91 -7.55
C LEU A 94 4.59 6.43 -7.63
N HIS A 95 5.78 7.00 -7.86
CA HIS A 95 5.94 8.43 -8.14
C HIS A 95 5.33 8.83 -9.49
N ASN A 96 5.43 7.97 -10.50
CA ASN A 96 4.75 8.15 -11.79
C ASN A 96 3.21 7.99 -11.69
N LEU A 97 2.67 7.43 -10.59
CA LEU A 97 1.22 7.27 -10.40
C LEU A 97 0.53 8.51 -9.87
N VAL A 98 1.29 9.35 -9.17
CA VAL A 98 0.79 10.62 -8.62
C VAL A 98 0.91 11.76 -9.64
N GLY A 99 1.29 11.46 -10.88
CA GLY A 99 1.47 12.46 -11.94
C GLY A 99 2.76 13.27 -11.83
N PHE A 100 3.72 12.87 -11.00
CA PHE A 100 5.07 13.42 -11.05
C PHE A 100 5.84 12.77 -12.20
N SER A 101 5.50 13.13 -13.43
CA SER A 101 6.39 12.91 -14.57
C SER A 101 7.67 13.69 -14.32
N THR A 102 8.78 12.98 -14.12
CA THR A 102 10.11 13.56 -14.24
C THR A 102 10.18 14.23 -15.63
N PRO A 103 10.54 15.52 -15.74
CA PRO A 103 10.69 16.14 -17.04
C PRO A 103 11.80 15.38 -17.77
N THR A 104 11.44 14.73 -18.88
CA THR A 104 12.40 14.17 -19.83
C THR A 104 13.30 15.29 -20.31
N ARG A 105 14.60 15.16 -20.03
CA ARG A 105 15.66 15.89 -20.73
C ARG A 105 15.98 15.16 -22.03
#